data_AF-A0ABD1VUS0-F1
#
_entry.id   AF-A0ABD1VUS0-F1
#
_cell.length_a   1.000
_cell.length_b   1.000
_cell.length_c   1.000
_cell.angle_alpha   90.00
_cell.angle_beta   90.00
_cell.angle_gamma   90.00
#
_symmetry.space_group_name_H-M   'P 1'
#
loop_
_entity.id
_entity.type
_entity.pdbx_description
1 polymer ?
#
loop_
_entity_poly.entity_id
_entity_poly.type
_entity_poly.pdbx_seq_one_letter_code
_entity_poly.pdbx_strand_id
1 'polypeptide(L)'
;MGELDQVLFHYGFSKVHCEPVNQKENNDQLPWFEEEIDSDLKWSFALNRVLHRGTSEYQEIALLDTKRFGKVLVIDGKMQSAEVDEFIYHEYLIHPALLCHPNPKTVFIMEGGEGSAAREALRHKSMDKVVMCDIDQAGLARVFTHKEVFSSIYNTIKQVFKYVLTYTAHVPSFDDTWGWVIASDQPLYVEAAKMDKKIAERIDGELMYLNGASFVSSTILNKTITKTLKNETHVYIEENASIIFLYVTMAAEETETTAEEVEAEAAVVEAATAAVGIVVAAAVCGKYGSQG
;
A
#
# COMPACT_ATOMS: atom_id res chain seq x y z
N MET A 1 13.91 10.83 -44.24
CA MET A 1 12.73 10.71 -45.10
C MET A 1 12.57 9.25 -45.40
N GLY A 2 11.53 8.51 -45.02
CA GLY A 2 10.26 8.70 -44.31
C GLY A 2 9.74 7.26 -44.11
N GLU A 3 8.65 6.90 -43.45
CA GLU A 3 7.60 7.51 -42.64
C GLU A 3 7.21 6.38 -41.65
N LEU A 4 6.78 6.77 -40.44
CA LEU A 4 6.20 5.87 -39.45
C LEU A 4 4.71 5.76 -39.75
N ASP A 5 4.25 4.61 -40.23
CA ASP A 5 2.83 4.26 -40.21
C ASP A 5 2.48 3.58 -38.88
N GLN A 6 1.67 4.29 -38.10
CA GLN A 6 0.92 3.78 -36.95
C GLN A 6 -0.14 2.79 -37.43
N VAL A 7 -0.26 1.61 -36.81
CA VAL A 7 -1.57 0.96 -36.64
C VAL A 7 -1.63 0.23 -35.28
N LEU A 8 -2.66 0.64 -34.54
CA LEU A 8 -3.23 0.21 -33.26
C LEU A 8 -2.96 -1.24 -32.81
N PHE A 9 -2.56 -1.40 -31.54
CA PHE A 9 -2.75 -2.64 -30.79
C PHE A 9 -3.87 -2.47 -29.75
N HIS A 10 -4.77 -3.45 -29.77
CA HIS A 10 -5.97 -3.57 -28.97
C HIS A 10 -5.58 -4.11 -27.58
N TYR A 11 -5.89 -3.38 -26.50
CA TYR A 11 -5.54 -3.76 -25.12
C TYR A 11 -6.80 -4.07 -24.31
N GLY A 12 -6.86 -5.30 -23.83
CA GLY A 12 -7.80 -5.82 -22.83
C GLY A 12 -7.23 -7.12 -22.31
N PHE A 13 -7.33 -7.37 -20.99
CA PHE A 13 -6.94 -8.58 -20.27
C PHE A 13 -5.79 -9.40 -20.88
N SER A 14 -4.59 -9.28 -20.31
CA SER A 14 -3.64 -10.41 -20.36
C SER A 14 -4.25 -11.55 -19.56
N LYS A 15 -4.95 -12.43 -20.29
CA LYS A 15 -5.61 -13.68 -19.89
C LYS A 15 -5.28 -14.16 -18.47
N VAL A 16 -6.25 -14.06 -17.57
CA VAL A 16 -6.46 -15.16 -16.63
C VAL A 16 -6.80 -16.37 -17.51
N HIS A 17 -5.90 -17.35 -17.62
CA HIS A 17 -6.24 -18.61 -18.27
C HIS A 17 -7.26 -19.36 -17.41
N CYS A 18 -8.54 -19.07 -17.64
CA CYS A 18 -9.68 -19.87 -17.23
C CYS A 18 -10.54 -20.07 -18.47
N GLU A 19 -10.15 -20.99 -19.35
CA GLU A 19 -11.13 -21.52 -20.30
C GLU A 19 -12.18 -22.34 -19.54
N PRO A 20 -13.45 -22.34 -19.96
CA PRO A 20 -14.43 -23.28 -19.44
C PRO A 20 -13.92 -24.69 -19.78
N VAL A 21 -13.62 -25.48 -18.75
CA VAL A 21 -13.06 -26.83 -18.90
C VAL A 21 -14.09 -27.71 -19.62
N ASN A 22 -13.96 -27.79 -20.95
CA ASN A 22 -14.47 -28.91 -21.71
C ASN A 22 -13.66 -30.13 -21.26
N GLN A 23 -14.36 -31.09 -20.66
CA GLN A 23 -13.77 -32.34 -20.18
C GLN A 23 -13.09 -33.09 -21.33
N LYS A 24 -11.78 -32.93 -21.45
CA LYS A 24 -10.75 -33.90 -21.86
C LYS A 24 -9.54 -33.16 -22.42
N GLU A 25 -8.59 -32.82 -21.54
CA GLU A 25 -7.16 -32.88 -21.82
C GLU A 25 -6.38 -32.67 -20.51
N ASN A 26 -5.49 -33.61 -20.20
CA ASN A 26 -4.62 -33.60 -19.03
C ASN A 26 -3.61 -32.46 -19.16
N ASN A 27 -3.74 -31.41 -18.33
CA ASN A 27 -2.59 -30.64 -17.87
C ASN A 27 -2.90 -30.01 -16.49
N ASP A 28 -2.44 -30.66 -15.42
CA ASP A 28 -2.57 -30.24 -14.01
C ASP A 28 -1.75 -28.98 -13.67
N GLN A 29 -1.83 -27.91 -14.48
CA GLN A 29 -1.22 -26.62 -14.15
C GLN A 29 -2.27 -25.75 -13.45
N LEU A 30 -2.11 -25.62 -12.14
CA LEU A 30 -2.89 -24.67 -11.33
C LEU A 30 -2.74 -23.24 -11.89
N PRO A 31 -3.81 -22.42 -11.86
CA PRO A 31 -3.76 -21.08 -12.44
C PRO A 31 -2.72 -20.21 -11.74
N TRP A 32 -2.08 -19.31 -12.47
CA TRP A 32 -1.13 -18.33 -11.94
C TRP A 32 -1.77 -16.93 -11.99
N PHE A 33 -1.55 -16.14 -10.94
CA PHE A 33 -1.72 -14.69 -11.01
C PHE A 33 -0.38 -14.08 -11.44
N GLU A 34 -0.40 -13.15 -12.39
CA GLU A 34 0.80 -12.47 -12.89
C GLU A 34 0.59 -10.97 -12.78
N GLU A 35 1.48 -10.31 -12.05
CA GLU A 35 1.54 -8.86 -11.93
C GLU A 35 2.69 -8.35 -12.80
N GLU A 36 2.41 -7.40 -13.68
CA GLU A 36 3.44 -6.64 -14.40
C GLU A 36 3.98 -5.55 -13.46
N ILE A 37 5.18 -5.74 -12.92
CA ILE A 37 5.82 -4.82 -11.98
C ILE A 37 6.43 -3.62 -12.72
N ASP A 38 7.04 -3.88 -13.87
CA ASP A 38 7.57 -2.91 -14.83
C ASP A 38 7.34 -3.44 -16.25
N SER A 39 7.50 -2.59 -17.25
CA SER A 39 7.35 -2.90 -18.68
C SER A 39 8.17 -4.11 -19.16
N ASP A 40 9.25 -4.44 -18.46
CA ASP A 40 10.13 -5.59 -18.73
C ASP A 40 10.23 -6.57 -17.56
N LEU A 41 9.45 -6.38 -16.49
CA LEU A 41 9.49 -7.21 -15.29
C LEU A 41 8.09 -7.65 -14.87
N LYS A 42 7.91 -8.98 -14.79
CA LYS A 42 6.68 -9.60 -14.32
C LYS A 42 6.96 -10.50 -13.14
N TRP A 43 5.97 -10.64 -12.28
CA TRP A 43 6.04 -11.50 -11.11
C TRP A 43 4.77 -12.32 -10.94
N SER A 44 4.95 -13.63 -10.84
CA SER A 44 3.83 -14.58 -10.93
C SER A 44 3.72 -15.45 -9.69
N PHE A 45 2.49 -15.65 -9.22
CA PHE A 45 2.15 -16.41 -8.03
C PHE A 45 1.19 -17.55 -8.36
N ALA A 46 1.56 -18.77 -7.99
CA ALA A 46 0.69 -19.92 -8.16
C ALA A 46 -0.54 -19.79 -7.26
N LEU A 47 -1.72 -20.01 -7.82
CA LEU A 47 -2.99 -19.92 -7.10
C LEU A 47 -3.40 -21.29 -6.55
N ASN A 48 -4.05 -21.26 -5.39
CA ASN A 48 -4.95 -22.33 -4.99
C ASN A 48 -6.32 -22.11 -5.64
N ARG A 49 -6.85 -20.88 -5.57
CA ARG A 49 -8.14 -20.47 -6.16
C ARG A 49 -8.31 -18.94 -6.14
N VAL A 50 -9.30 -18.45 -6.88
CA VAL A 50 -9.84 -17.10 -6.73
C VAL A 50 -10.94 -17.15 -5.67
N LEU A 51 -10.87 -16.30 -4.64
CA LEU A 51 -11.88 -16.25 -3.57
C LEU A 51 -13.02 -15.30 -3.93
N HIS A 52 -12.68 -14.13 -4.47
CA HIS A 52 -13.65 -13.13 -4.89
C HIS A 52 -13.10 -12.28 -6.03
N ARG A 53 -13.99 -11.76 -6.86
CA ARG A 53 -13.69 -10.77 -7.89
C ARG A 53 -14.90 -9.87 -8.06
N GLY A 54 -14.67 -8.57 -8.08
CA GLY A 54 -15.69 -7.55 -8.23
C GLY A 54 -15.13 -6.36 -9.00
N THR A 55 -16.02 -5.50 -9.45
CA THR A 55 -15.65 -4.25 -10.12
C THR A 55 -16.56 -3.16 -9.61
N SER A 56 -15.96 -2.04 -9.20
CA SER A 56 -16.68 -0.82 -8.81
C SER A 56 -16.69 0.17 -9.98
N GLU A 57 -17.30 1.34 -9.80
CA GLU A 57 -17.21 2.44 -10.77
C GLU A 57 -15.77 2.96 -10.97
N TYR A 58 -14.86 2.62 -10.06
CA TYR A 58 -13.51 3.18 -10.00
C TYR A 58 -12.40 2.17 -10.31
N GLN A 59 -12.57 0.92 -9.91
CA GLN A 59 -11.50 -0.08 -9.87
C GLN A 59 -12.01 -1.52 -9.88
N GLU A 60 -11.21 -2.43 -10.44
CA GLU A 60 -11.37 -3.87 -10.33
C GLU A 60 -10.72 -4.39 -9.05
N ILE A 61 -11.44 -5.21 -8.28
CA ILE A 61 -10.96 -5.78 -7.02
C ILE A 61 -11.00 -7.31 -7.10
N ALA A 62 -9.93 -7.97 -6.67
CA ALA A 62 -9.89 -9.41 -6.53
C ALA A 62 -9.26 -9.83 -5.21
N LEU A 63 -9.82 -10.87 -4.59
CA LEU A 63 -9.23 -11.56 -3.46
C LEU A 63 -8.78 -12.94 -3.93
N LEU A 64 -7.48 -13.18 -3.91
CA LEU A 64 -6.86 -14.40 -4.41
C LEU A 64 -6.34 -15.25 -3.26
N ASP A 65 -6.42 -16.57 -3.36
CA ASP A 65 -5.75 -17.51 -2.45
C ASP A 65 -4.51 -18.04 -3.17
N THR A 66 -3.33 -17.54 -2.80
CA THR A 66 -2.04 -17.87 -3.39
C THR A 66 -1.30 -18.92 -2.56
N LYS A 67 -0.52 -19.78 -3.23
CA LYS A 67 0.29 -20.80 -2.55
C LYS A 67 1.38 -20.22 -1.66
N ARG A 68 1.96 -19.09 -2.09
CA ARG A 68 3.15 -18.51 -1.45
C ARG A 68 2.81 -17.50 -0.37
N PHE A 69 1.82 -16.64 -0.64
CA PHE A 69 1.55 -15.44 0.17
C PHE A 69 0.18 -15.47 0.85
N GLY A 70 -0.52 -16.60 0.80
CA GLY A 70 -1.86 -16.75 1.39
C GLY A 70 -2.89 -15.92 0.64
N LYS A 71 -3.83 -15.32 1.36
CA LYS A 71 -4.82 -14.41 0.78
C LYS A 71 -4.15 -13.12 0.32
N VAL A 72 -4.44 -12.73 -0.91
CA VAL A 72 -3.86 -11.55 -1.56
C VAL A 72 -4.98 -10.66 -2.06
N LEU A 73 -4.97 -9.41 -1.64
CA LEU A 73 -5.82 -8.35 -2.18
C LEU A 73 -5.15 -7.75 -3.42
N VAL A 74 -5.87 -7.76 -4.53
CA VAL A 74 -5.44 -7.20 -5.82
C VAL A 74 -6.44 -6.13 -6.23
N ILE A 75 -5.93 -4.97 -6.66
CA ILE A 75 -6.71 -3.86 -7.19
C ILE A 75 -6.11 -3.46 -8.53
N ASP A 76 -6.94 -3.40 -9.58
CA ASP A 76 -6.53 -3.09 -10.96
C ASP A 76 -5.32 -3.92 -11.43
N GLY A 77 -5.30 -5.20 -11.03
CA GLY A 77 -4.22 -6.13 -11.36
C GLY A 77 -2.92 -5.93 -10.57
N LYS A 78 -2.89 -5.03 -9.59
CA LYS A 78 -1.75 -4.75 -8.70
C LYS A 78 -1.97 -5.31 -7.31
N MET A 79 -1.00 -6.03 -6.78
CA MET A 79 -1.04 -6.50 -5.40
C MET A 79 -1.01 -5.31 -4.43
N GLN A 80 -2.00 -5.27 -3.53
CA GLN A 80 -2.11 -4.25 -2.49
C GLN A 80 -1.65 -4.78 -1.13
N SER A 81 -1.97 -6.04 -0.82
CA SER A 81 -1.68 -6.66 0.47
C SER A 81 -1.68 -8.18 0.36
N ALA A 82 -0.88 -8.82 1.20
CA ALA A 82 -0.76 -10.26 1.30
C ALA A 82 -0.77 -10.71 2.77
N GLU A 83 -1.60 -11.71 3.08
CA GLU A 83 -1.82 -12.26 4.42
C GLU A 83 -0.52 -12.63 5.15
N VAL A 84 0.47 -13.13 4.41
CA VAL A 84 1.73 -13.63 4.99
C VAL A 84 2.66 -12.50 5.44
N ASP A 85 2.57 -11.28 4.91
CA ASP A 85 3.55 -10.22 5.19
C ASP A 85 3.02 -8.79 5.24
N GLU A 86 1.71 -8.57 5.12
CA GLU A 86 1.09 -7.24 5.25
C GLU A 86 1.46 -6.53 6.56
N PHE A 87 1.70 -7.30 7.63
CA PHE A 87 2.09 -6.76 8.92
C PHE A 87 3.40 -5.98 8.85
N ILE A 88 4.31 -6.32 7.93
CA ILE A 88 5.57 -5.58 7.74
C ILE A 88 5.24 -4.16 7.28
N TYR A 89 4.35 -4.04 6.29
CA TYR A 89 3.94 -2.77 5.74
C TYR A 89 3.17 -1.95 6.79
N HIS A 90 2.15 -2.54 7.42
CA HIS A 90 1.27 -1.82 8.33
C HIS A 90 1.92 -1.45 9.66
N GLU A 91 2.80 -2.30 10.22
CA GLU A 91 3.54 -1.96 11.44
C GLU A 91 4.47 -0.76 11.21
N TYR A 92 5.17 -0.71 10.07
CA TYR A 92 6.02 0.43 9.72
C TYR A 92 5.23 1.68 9.37
N LEU A 93 4.09 1.53 8.70
CA LEU A 93 3.25 2.66 8.34
C LEU A 93 2.72 3.40 9.57
N ILE A 94 2.33 2.66 10.61
CA ILE A 94 1.56 3.20 11.73
C ILE A 94 2.40 3.45 12.97
N HIS A 95 3.15 2.46 13.45
CA HIS A 95 3.73 2.54 14.79
C HIS A 95 4.83 3.60 14.93
N PRO A 96 5.79 3.77 14.00
CA PRO A 96 6.86 4.74 14.20
C PRO A 96 6.34 6.19 14.35
N ALA A 97 5.30 6.58 13.60
CA ALA A 97 4.68 7.90 13.73
C ALA A 97 4.00 8.09 15.10
N LEU A 98 3.14 7.14 15.49
CA LEU A 98 2.38 7.20 16.74
C LEU A 98 3.27 7.03 17.98
N LEU A 99 4.29 6.19 17.91
CA LEU A 99 5.27 6.02 18.97
C LEU A 99 6.11 7.29 19.11
N CYS A 100 6.49 7.97 18.02
CA CYS A 100 7.20 9.26 18.08
C CYS A 100 6.39 10.33 18.82
N HIS A 101 5.06 10.31 18.68
CA HIS A 101 4.17 11.24 19.38
C HIS A 101 4.17 10.99 20.91
N PRO A 102 4.13 12.05 21.75
CA PRO A 102 4.15 11.89 23.20
C PRO A 102 2.94 11.13 23.75
N ASN A 103 1.73 11.35 23.21
CA ASN A 103 0.50 10.67 23.64
C ASN A 103 -0.59 10.72 22.54
N PRO A 104 -0.54 9.87 21.50
CA PRO A 104 -1.49 9.95 20.39
C PRO A 104 -2.88 9.48 20.83
N LYS A 105 -3.90 10.30 20.57
CA LYS A 105 -5.30 10.00 20.93
C LYS A 105 -6.21 9.87 19.72
N THR A 106 -5.89 10.59 18.65
CA THR A 106 -6.67 10.59 17.43
C THR A 106 -5.75 10.44 16.24
N VAL A 107 -6.13 9.63 15.27
CA VAL A 107 -5.41 9.49 14.00
C VAL A 107 -6.40 9.60 12.84
N PHE A 108 -5.96 10.29 11.79
CA PHE A 108 -6.64 10.35 10.50
C PHE A 108 -5.80 9.56 9.51
N ILE A 109 -6.42 8.59 8.86
CA ILE A 109 -5.82 7.72 7.85
C ILE A 109 -6.48 8.12 6.53
N MET A 110 -5.64 8.60 5.61
CA MET A 110 -6.03 8.82 4.21
C MET A 110 -5.85 7.48 3.51
N GLU A 111 -6.89 7.00 2.84
CA GLU A 111 -6.98 5.64 2.27
C GLU A 111 -6.93 4.56 3.36
N GLY A 112 -6.62 3.32 2.98
CA GLY A 112 -6.46 2.21 3.91
C GLY A 112 -7.72 1.42 4.15
N GLY A 113 -8.65 1.41 3.20
CA GLY A 113 -9.87 0.64 3.21
C GLY A 113 -9.69 -0.76 3.77
N GLU A 114 -8.55 -1.45 3.50
CA GLU A 114 -8.23 -2.81 4.01
C GLU A 114 -8.43 -2.94 5.53
N GLY A 115 -8.32 -1.84 6.26
CA GLY A 115 -8.52 -1.80 7.70
C GLY A 115 -7.31 -2.25 8.49
N SER A 116 -6.28 -2.83 7.85
CA SER A 116 -5.03 -3.24 8.49
C SER A 116 -4.27 -2.07 9.13
N ALA A 117 -4.27 -0.89 8.48
CA ALA A 117 -3.74 0.34 9.07
C ALA A 117 -4.52 0.78 10.33
N ALA A 118 -5.85 0.72 10.28
CA ALA A 118 -6.70 1.03 11.43
C ALA A 118 -6.50 0.02 12.56
N ARG A 119 -6.36 -1.27 12.23
CA ARG A 119 -6.05 -2.35 13.18
C ARG A 119 -4.77 -2.03 13.96
N GLU A 120 -3.67 -1.70 13.28
CA GLU A 120 -2.41 -1.35 13.97
C GLU A 120 -2.53 -0.07 14.80
N ALA A 121 -3.33 0.92 14.35
CA ALA A 121 -3.56 2.14 15.10
C ALA A 121 -4.34 1.88 16.40
N LEU A 122 -5.35 1.02 16.35
CA LEU A 122 -6.19 0.63 17.49
C LEU A 122 -5.44 -0.18 18.54
N ARG A 123 -4.26 -0.74 18.21
CA ARG A 123 -3.39 -1.39 19.20
C ARG A 123 -2.72 -0.42 20.17
N HIS A 124 -2.68 0.88 19.85
CA HIS A 124 -2.17 1.87 20.79
C HIS A 124 -3.19 2.11 21.90
N LYS A 125 -2.86 1.75 23.13
CA LYS A 125 -3.72 1.88 24.32
C LYS A 125 -4.22 3.30 24.59
N SER A 126 -3.54 4.32 24.06
CA SER A 126 -3.91 5.73 24.19
C SER A 126 -4.92 6.19 23.14
N MET A 127 -5.25 5.35 22.15
CA MET A 127 -6.08 5.72 21.01
C MET A 127 -7.55 5.83 21.41
N ASP A 128 -8.10 7.03 21.26
CA ASP A 128 -9.51 7.36 21.52
C ASP A 128 -10.35 7.31 20.23
N LYS A 129 -9.78 7.69 19.07
CA LYS A 129 -10.50 7.75 17.78
C LYS A 129 -9.59 7.49 16.58
N VAL A 130 -10.04 6.61 15.68
CA VAL A 130 -9.48 6.44 14.33
C VAL A 130 -10.50 6.96 13.33
N VAL A 131 -10.08 7.84 12.42
CA VAL A 131 -10.88 8.24 11.26
C VAL A 131 -10.15 7.75 10.03
N MET A 132 -10.83 6.94 9.23
CA MET A 132 -10.34 6.46 7.95
C MET A 132 -11.19 7.10 6.86
N CYS A 133 -10.54 7.73 5.89
CA CYS A 133 -11.18 8.40 4.78
C CYS A 133 -10.60 7.84 3.50
N ASP A 134 -11.37 7.02 2.82
CA ASP A 134 -10.96 6.35 1.60
C ASP A 134 -11.64 6.99 0.39
N ILE A 135 -10.86 7.24 -0.63
CA ILE A 135 -11.31 7.63 -1.97
C ILE A 135 -10.74 6.57 -2.90
N ASP A 136 -11.53 6.00 -3.81
CA ASP A 136 -11.20 4.80 -4.60
C ASP A 136 -10.01 4.96 -5.59
N GLN A 137 -8.82 5.29 -5.12
CA GLN A 137 -7.60 5.46 -5.93
C GLN A 137 -6.39 4.89 -5.21
N ALA A 138 -5.75 3.87 -5.81
CA ALA A 138 -4.51 3.30 -5.29
C ALA A 138 -3.27 4.12 -5.71
N GLY A 139 -2.36 4.38 -4.76
CA GLY A 139 -1.06 5.04 -4.99
C GLY A 139 0.15 4.12 -4.80
N LEU A 140 1.28 4.41 -5.48
CA LEU A 140 2.53 3.62 -5.42
C LEU A 140 3.68 4.44 -4.81
N ALA A 141 4.52 3.81 -3.97
CA ALA A 141 5.71 4.44 -3.35
C ALA A 141 6.92 3.48 -3.23
N ARG A 142 7.28 2.80 -4.34
CA ARG A 142 8.39 1.84 -4.43
C ARG A 142 9.78 2.49 -4.36
N VAL A 143 10.78 1.78 -3.82
CA VAL A 143 12.16 2.28 -3.74
C VAL A 143 12.97 1.94 -4.99
N PHE A 144 12.66 0.91 -5.78
CA PHE A 144 13.29 0.75 -7.10
C PHE A 144 12.98 1.95 -8.01
N THR A 145 11.77 2.51 -7.93
CA THR A 145 11.38 3.78 -8.58
C THR A 145 11.64 5.02 -7.70
N HIS A 146 12.61 4.96 -6.77
CA HIS A 146 12.83 6.02 -5.79
C HIS A 146 13.04 7.42 -6.37
N LYS A 147 13.54 7.53 -7.61
CA LYS A 147 13.73 8.82 -8.30
C LYS A 147 12.43 9.43 -8.82
N GLU A 148 11.39 8.62 -8.99
CA GLU A 148 10.13 9.04 -9.57
C GLU A 148 9.18 9.54 -8.48
N VAL A 149 9.08 8.79 -7.37
CA VAL A 149 8.10 9.07 -6.33
C VAL A 149 8.72 9.26 -4.95
N PHE A 150 9.51 8.31 -4.44
CA PHE A 150 9.98 8.36 -3.04
C PHE A 150 10.80 9.62 -2.71
N SER A 151 11.75 10.02 -3.56
CA SER A 151 12.56 11.22 -3.36
C SER A 151 11.73 12.50 -3.51
N SER A 152 10.86 12.55 -4.51
CA SER A 152 9.93 13.66 -4.76
C SER A 152 8.96 13.88 -3.59
N ILE A 153 8.37 12.81 -3.04
CA ILE A 153 7.54 12.85 -1.82
C ILE A 153 8.35 13.43 -0.66
N TYR A 154 9.53 12.86 -0.39
CA TYR A 154 10.40 13.34 0.69
C TYR A 154 10.73 14.83 0.53
N ASN A 155 11.14 15.25 -0.67
CA ASN A 155 11.56 16.63 -0.89
C ASN A 155 10.39 17.61 -0.82
N THR A 156 9.19 17.20 -1.26
CA THR A 156 7.95 17.97 -1.13
C THR A 156 7.58 18.17 0.34
N ILE A 157 7.52 17.09 1.12
CA ILE A 157 7.20 17.13 2.56
C ILE A 157 8.22 17.99 3.32
N LYS A 158 9.50 17.92 2.94
CA LYS A 158 10.59 18.71 3.53
C LYS A 158 10.46 20.22 3.30
N GLN A 159 9.71 20.67 2.29
CA GLN A 159 9.42 22.09 2.13
C GLN A 159 8.46 22.62 3.20
N VAL A 160 7.66 21.73 3.80
CA VAL A 160 6.56 22.09 4.71
C VAL A 160 6.93 21.88 6.17
N PHE A 161 7.61 20.78 6.51
CA PHE A 161 7.89 20.38 7.89
C PHE A 161 9.35 20.57 8.29
N LYS A 162 9.57 20.98 9.53
CA LYS A 162 10.93 21.20 10.08
C LYS A 162 11.75 19.92 10.23
N TYR A 163 11.12 18.82 10.66
CA TYR A 163 11.76 17.52 10.87
C TYR A 163 11.12 16.50 9.94
N VAL A 164 11.93 15.90 9.07
CA VAL A 164 11.51 14.85 8.15
C VAL A 164 12.46 13.67 8.28
N LEU A 165 11.91 12.49 8.50
CA LEU A 165 12.63 11.23 8.66
C LEU A 165 12.13 10.23 7.63
N THR A 166 13.05 9.64 6.89
CA THR A 166 12.77 8.56 5.96
C THR A 166 13.23 7.22 6.53
N TYR A 167 12.52 6.16 6.17
CA TYR A 167 12.87 4.80 6.56
C TYR A 167 12.34 3.81 5.53
N THR A 168 12.97 2.64 5.47
CA THR A 168 12.69 1.63 4.45
C THR A 168 12.73 0.22 5.02
N ALA A 169 11.93 -0.68 4.46
CA ALA A 169 11.95 -2.09 4.77
C ALA A 169 11.52 -2.91 3.56
N HIS A 170 12.02 -4.14 3.48
CA HIS A 170 11.65 -5.06 2.41
C HIS A 170 10.28 -5.68 2.68
N VAL A 171 9.36 -5.59 1.73
CA VAL A 171 8.05 -6.26 1.77
C VAL A 171 8.10 -7.41 0.75
N PRO A 172 8.21 -8.68 1.21
CA PRO A 172 8.49 -9.81 0.33
C PRO A 172 7.47 -10.04 -0.78
N SER A 173 6.19 -9.71 -0.56
CA SER A 173 5.08 -9.80 -1.50
C SER A 173 5.00 -8.63 -2.49
N PHE A 174 5.83 -7.59 -2.33
CA PHE A 174 5.96 -6.49 -3.30
C PHE A 174 7.20 -6.60 -4.19
N ASP A 175 8.10 -7.55 -3.93
CA ASP A 175 9.39 -7.72 -4.64
C ASP A 175 10.21 -6.42 -4.64
N ASP A 176 10.12 -5.64 -3.55
CA ASP A 176 10.88 -4.41 -3.37
C ASP A 176 11.05 -4.05 -1.90
N THR A 177 12.04 -3.21 -1.66
CA THR A 177 12.08 -2.32 -0.52
C THR A 177 10.99 -1.26 -0.67
N TRP A 178 10.16 -1.11 0.35
CA TRP A 178 9.22 -0.02 0.46
C TRP A 178 9.79 1.11 1.30
N GLY A 179 9.37 2.35 0.98
CA GLY A 179 9.84 3.55 1.64
C GLY A 179 8.71 4.33 2.29
N TRP A 180 8.96 4.83 3.49
CA TRP A 180 8.04 5.68 4.24
C TRP A 180 8.72 6.98 4.68
N VAL A 181 7.89 8.00 4.91
CA VAL A 181 8.32 9.32 5.37
C VAL A 181 7.47 9.73 6.58
N ILE A 182 8.11 10.09 7.68
CA ILE A 182 7.48 10.76 8.82
C ILE A 182 7.93 12.20 8.84
N ALA A 183 7.00 13.10 9.12
CA ALA A 183 7.26 14.53 9.21
C ALA A 183 6.57 15.16 10.41
N SER A 184 7.20 16.19 10.98
CA SER A 184 6.71 16.92 12.15
C SER A 184 7.42 18.26 12.30
N ASP A 185 6.75 19.24 12.91
CA ASP A 185 7.40 20.46 13.39
C ASP A 185 8.06 20.30 14.76
N GLN A 186 7.81 19.16 15.42
CA GLN A 186 8.48 18.76 16.65
C GLN A 186 9.58 17.73 16.37
N PRO A 187 10.65 17.67 17.18
CA PRO A 187 11.74 16.73 16.98
C PRO A 187 11.27 15.27 16.96
N LEU A 188 11.70 14.53 15.96
CA LEU A 188 11.58 13.07 15.87
C LEU A 188 12.79 12.43 16.57
N TYR A 189 12.61 11.25 17.16
CA TYR A 189 13.72 10.51 17.78
C TYR A 189 13.89 9.14 17.11
N VAL A 190 15.13 8.69 17.03
CA VAL A 190 15.52 7.40 16.46
C VAL A 190 16.44 6.73 17.47
N GLU A 191 15.84 6.13 18.49
CA GLU A 191 16.54 5.51 19.62
C GLU A 191 15.89 4.17 19.95
N ALA A 192 16.63 3.07 19.77
CA ALA A 192 16.09 1.71 19.92
C ALA A 192 15.46 1.47 21.29
N ALA A 193 16.21 1.70 22.38
CA ALA A 193 15.73 1.45 23.74
C ALA A 193 14.47 2.28 24.11
N LYS A 194 14.38 3.51 23.60
CA LYS A 194 13.22 4.38 23.82
C LYS A 194 12.00 3.90 23.03
N MET A 195 12.23 3.40 21.82
CA MET A 195 11.19 2.81 20.99
C MET A 195 10.65 1.52 21.65
N ASP A 196 11.53 0.59 22.04
CA ASP A 196 11.16 -0.66 22.72
C ASP A 196 10.37 -0.39 24.01
N LYS A 197 10.82 0.59 24.81
CA LYS A 197 10.10 1.00 26.01
C LYS A 197 8.67 1.45 25.69
N LYS A 198 8.49 2.29 24.66
CA LYS A 198 7.16 2.77 24.27
C LYS A 198 6.30 1.68 23.66
N ILE A 199 6.87 0.75 22.91
CA ILE A 199 6.16 -0.43 22.39
C ILE A 199 5.58 -1.21 23.57
N ALA A 200 6.43 -1.58 24.55
CA ALA A 200 6.00 -2.33 25.73
C ALA A 200 4.92 -1.61 26.56
N GLU A 201 5.04 -0.27 26.71
CA GLU A 201 4.07 0.52 27.46
C GLU A 201 2.73 0.66 26.73
N ARG A 202 2.76 0.94 25.41
CA ARG A 202 1.61 1.51 24.69
C ARG A 202 0.93 0.57 23.73
N ILE A 203 1.61 -0.46 23.24
CA ILE A 203 1.02 -1.40 22.27
C ILE A 203 0.33 -2.55 23.03
N ASP A 204 -0.84 -2.94 22.55
CA ASP A 204 -1.50 -4.17 22.95
C ASP A 204 -1.05 -5.35 22.06
N GLY A 205 -0.69 -6.46 22.70
CA GLY A 205 -0.05 -7.61 22.06
C GLY A 205 1.43 -7.38 21.65
N GLU A 206 1.97 -8.33 20.89
CA GLU A 206 3.35 -8.33 20.39
C GLU A 206 3.41 -7.88 18.92
N LEU A 207 4.41 -7.09 18.56
CA LEU A 207 4.68 -6.71 17.17
C LEU A 207 5.45 -7.85 16.49
N MET A 208 5.08 -8.19 15.26
CA MET A 208 5.66 -9.29 14.50
C MET A 208 6.95 -8.87 13.76
N TYR A 209 7.13 -7.58 13.46
CA TYR A 209 8.28 -7.08 12.71
C TYR A 209 9.03 -5.96 13.42
N LEU A 210 8.31 -4.97 13.90
CA LEU A 210 8.89 -3.73 14.40
C LEU A 210 9.38 -3.88 15.84
N ASN A 211 10.64 -3.55 16.05
CA ASN A 211 11.21 -3.26 17.35
C ASN A 211 12.14 -2.05 17.22
N GLY A 212 12.71 -1.59 18.34
CA GLY A 212 13.57 -0.42 18.35
C GLY A 212 14.81 -0.58 17.48
N ALA A 213 15.43 -1.76 17.46
CA ALA A 213 16.60 -2.02 16.65
C ALA A 213 16.27 -2.06 15.15
N SER A 214 15.16 -2.71 14.77
CA SER A 214 14.71 -2.75 13.36
C SER A 214 14.30 -1.36 12.87
N PHE A 215 13.63 -0.56 13.69
CA PHE A 215 13.31 0.83 13.34
C PHE A 215 14.58 1.66 13.12
N VAL A 216 15.55 1.63 14.04
CA VAL A 216 16.82 2.35 13.84
C VAL A 216 17.51 1.90 12.55
N SER A 217 17.59 0.58 12.31
CA SER A 217 18.16 0.04 11.08
C SER A 217 17.44 0.54 9.83
N SER A 218 16.11 0.61 9.85
CA SER A 218 15.29 1.04 8.70
C SER A 218 15.56 2.49 8.28
N THR A 219 16.02 3.34 9.20
CA THR A 219 16.38 4.75 8.93
C THR A 219 17.77 4.92 8.32
N ILE A 220 18.59 3.88 8.30
CA ILE A 220 19.96 3.92 7.77
C ILE A 220 19.92 3.51 6.29
N LEU A 221 19.78 4.51 5.43
CA LEU A 221 19.67 4.30 3.99
C LEU A 221 21.03 4.04 3.33
N ASN A 222 21.01 3.27 2.24
CA ASN A 222 22.22 3.05 1.46
C ASN A 222 22.72 4.35 0.79
N LYS A 223 23.98 4.33 0.34
CA LYS A 223 24.66 5.50 -0.24
C LYS A 223 23.95 6.06 -1.48
N THR A 224 23.33 5.20 -2.29
CA THR A 224 22.64 5.61 -3.51
C THR A 224 21.40 6.40 -3.17
N ILE A 225 20.52 5.85 -2.32
CA ILE A 225 19.29 6.51 -1.89
C ILE A 225 19.61 7.82 -1.17
N THR A 226 20.58 7.80 -0.26
CA THR A 226 21.00 9.01 0.48
C THR A 226 21.45 10.14 -0.46
N LYS A 227 22.19 9.79 -1.54
CA LYS A 227 22.60 10.76 -2.56
C LYS A 227 21.41 11.29 -3.35
N THR A 228 20.48 10.41 -3.75
CA THR A 228 19.27 10.82 -4.47
C THR A 228 18.46 11.79 -3.61
N LEU A 229 18.13 11.45 -2.37
CA LEU A 229 17.38 12.33 -1.45
C LEU A 229 18.07 13.68 -1.20
N LYS A 230 19.42 13.70 -1.17
CA LYS A 230 20.19 14.94 -0.99
C LYS A 230 20.14 15.85 -2.21
N ASN A 231 20.10 15.26 -3.40
CA ASN A 231 20.18 15.98 -4.67
C ASN A 231 18.81 16.22 -5.31
N GLU A 232 17.73 15.69 -4.72
CA GLU A 232 16.37 15.88 -5.20
C GLU A 232 15.97 17.35 -5.17
N THR A 233 15.35 17.81 -6.25
CA THR A 233 14.86 19.17 -6.41
C THR A 233 13.40 19.23 -6.78
N HIS A 234 12.80 18.11 -7.20
CA HIS A 234 11.39 18.05 -7.57
C HIS A 234 10.50 18.27 -6.35
N VAL A 235 9.49 19.12 -6.51
CA VAL A 235 8.48 19.43 -5.50
C VAL A 235 7.14 19.34 -6.20
N TYR A 236 6.23 18.50 -5.67
CA TYR A 236 4.88 18.39 -6.17
C TYR A 236 4.10 19.67 -5.79
N ILE A 237 3.56 20.31 -6.81
CA ILE A 237 2.60 21.42 -6.77
C ILE A 237 1.45 21.04 -7.71
N GLU A 238 0.31 21.71 -7.59
CA GLU A 238 -0.90 21.40 -8.37
C GLU A 238 -0.63 21.28 -9.88
N GLU A 239 0.24 22.14 -10.43
CA GLU A 239 0.56 22.19 -11.86
C GLU A 239 1.49 21.08 -12.36
N ASN A 240 2.23 20.42 -11.47
CA ASN A 240 3.24 19.41 -11.84
C ASN A 240 3.08 18.09 -11.08
N ALA A 241 1.97 17.91 -10.36
CA ALA A 241 1.69 16.70 -9.62
C ALA A 241 1.69 15.52 -10.59
N SER A 242 2.71 14.67 -10.47
CA SER A 242 2.77 13.42 -11.21
C SER A 242 1.74 12.48 -10.63
N ILE A 243 0.53 12.48 -11.19
CA ILE A 243 -0.41 11.38 -10.95
C ILE A 243 0.06 10.23 -11.83
N ILE A 244 0.74 9.26 -11.24
CA ILE A 244 1.07 8.01 -11.95
C ILE A 244 -0.22 7.20 -12.06
N PHE A 245 -1.06 7.54 -13.05
CA PHE A 245 -2.17 6.71 -13.48
C PHE A 245 -1.62 5.51 -14.25
N LEU A 246 -1.85 4.30 -13.74
CA LEU A 246 -1.78 3.11 -14.59
C LEU A 246 -3.10 3.03 -15.36
N TYR A 247 -3.08 3.31 -16.67
CA TYR A 247 -4.25 3.13 -17.53
C TYR A 247 -4.54 1.61 -17.67
N VAL A 248 -5.67 1.13 -17.15
CA VAL A 248 -6.25 -0.16 -17.54
C VAL A 248 -7.46 0.12 -18.43
N THR A 249 -7.44 -0.38 -19.66
CA THR A 249 -8.54 -0.24 -20.63
C THR A 249 -9.59 -1.32 -20.36
N MET A 250 -10.84 -0.93 -20.05
CA MET A 250 -11.96 -1.86 -19.88
C MET A 250 -12.80 -1.95 -21.16
N ALA A 251 -13.14 -3.18 -21.57
CA ALA A 251 -14.21 -3.47 -22.52
C ALA A 251 -15.38 -4.11 -21.77
N ALA A 252 -16.59 -3.56 -21.91
CA ALA A 252 -17.79 -4.01 -21.21
C ALA A 252 -18.51 -5.14 -21.98
N GLU A 253 -18.90 -6.20 -21.29
CA GLU A 253 -20.01 -7.07 -21.68
C GLU A 253 -20.93 -7.30 -20.48
N GLU A 254 -22.23 -7.08 -20.68
CA GLU A 254 -23.30 -7.20 -19.69
C GLU A 254 -23.71 -8.67 -19.48
N THR A 255 -23.89 -9.11 -18.24
CA THR A 255 -24.75 -10.27 -17.93
C THR A 255 -25.53 -10.05 -16.62
N GLU A 256 -26.82 -10.44 -16.64
CA GLU A 256 -27.79 -10.32 -15.54
C GLU A 256 -27.52 -11.32 -14.40
N THR A 257 -27.72 -10.86 -13.16
CA THR A 257 -27.42 -11.57 -11.91
C THR A 257 -28.72 -11.87 -11.15
N THR A 258 -28.81 -13.02 -10.47
CA THR A 258 -30.03 -13.59 -9.87
C THR A 258 -30.13 -13.42 -8.35
N ALA A 259 -31.32 -13.62 -7.76
CA ALA A 259 -31.64 -13.28 -6.36
C ALA A 259 -30.85 -14.04 -5.26
N GLU A 260 -30.21 -15.17 -5.57
CA GLU A 260 -29.30 -15.86 -4.62
C GLU A 260 -27.93 -15.15 -4.52
N GLU A 261 -27.53 -14.39 -5.55
CA GLU A 261 -26.32 -13.56 -5.54
C GLU A 261 -26.52 -12.28 -4.70
N VAL A 262 -27.76 -11.88 -4.42
CA VAL A 262 -28.11 -10.67 -3.65
C VAL A 262 -27.84 -10.84 -2.14
N GLU A 263 -27.99 -12.03 -1.58
CA GLU A 263 -27.62 -12.28 -0.16
C GLU A 263 -26.10 -12.42 0.02
N ALA A 264 -25.38 -12.91 -1.00
CA ALA A 264 -23.92 -12.86 -1.04
C ALA A 264 -23.42 -11.42 -1.25
N GLU A 265 -24.09 -10.62 -2.10
CA GLU A 265 -23.85 -9.19 -2.28
C GLU A 265 -23.99 -8.41 -0.97
N ALA A 266 -24.94 -8.75 -0.09
CA ALA A 266 -25.11 -8.04 1.19
C ALA A 266 -23.93 -8.26 2.15
N ALA A 267 -23.34 -9.46 2.16
CA ALA A 267 -22.09 -9.74 2.88
C ALA A 267 -20.87 -9.12 2.18
N VAL A 268 -20.93 -8.95 0.86
CA VAL A 268 -19.90 -8.32 0.03
C VAL A 268 -19.92 -6.79 0.14
N VAL A 269 -21.06 -6.13 0.29
CA VAL A 269 -21.12 -4.68 0.54
C VAL A 269 -20.46 -4.34 1.88
N GLU A 270 -20.60 -5.21 2.88
CA GLU A 270 -19.96 -5.04 4.20
C GLU A 270 -18.45 -5.37 4.19
N ALA A 271 -17.99 -6.22 3.27
CA ALA A 271 -16.57 -6.58 3.10
C ALA A 271 -15.82 -5.70 2.07
N ALA A 272 -16.51 -5.19 1.05
CA ALA A 272 -15.96 -4.41 -0.06
C ALA A 272 -15.94 -2.90 0.22
N THR A 273 -16.72 -2.39 1.19
CA THR A 273 -16.53 -1.02 1.72
C THR A 273 -15.28 -0.89 2.62
N ALA A 274 -14.46 -1.93 2.71
CA ALA A 274 -13.33 -2.03 3.62
C ALA A 274 -12.08 -2.67 2.97
N ALA A 275 -11.70 -2.31 1.74
CA ALA A 275 -10.45 -2.78 1.14
C ALA A 275 -9.84 -1.89 0.04
N VAL A 276 -9.02 -0.87 0.37
CA VAL A 276 -8.20 -0.12 -0.63
C VAL A 276 -6.88 0.41 -0.03
N GLY A 277 -5.76 0.26 -0.75
CA GLY A 277 -4.37 0.52 -0.34
C GLY A 277 -3.91 1.99 -0.42
N ILE A 278 -2.71 2.28 0.13
CA ILE A 278 -2.36 3.50 0.87
C ILE A 278 -1.18 4.35 0.28
N VAL A 279 -1.33 5.69 0.32
CA VAL A 279 -0.32 6.70 0.69
C VAL A 279 -0.72 7.43 2.00
N VAL A 280 -0.27 6.92 3.15
CA VAL A 280 -0.49 7.57 4.45
C VAL A 280 0.75 8.39 4.74
N ALA A 281 0.65 9.69 4.47
CA ALA A 281 1.33 10.66 5.30
C ALA A 281 0.59 10.70 6.64
N ALA A 282 1.07 9.98 7.65
CA ALA A 282 0.57 10.09 9.01
C ALA A 282 0.93 11.48 9.57
N ALA A 283 0.17 12.51 9.17
CA ALA A 283 0.26 13.84 9.75
C ALA A 283 -0.40 13.79 11.13
N VAL A 284 0.41 13.59 12.17
CA VAL A 284 -0.06 13.73 13.55
C VAL A 284 -0.28 15.22 13.82
N CYS A 285 -1.51 15.69 13.62
CA CYS A 285 -1.89 17.08 13.83
C CYS A 285 -1.93 17.38 15.35
N GLY A 286 -0.87 18.01 15.87
CA GLY A 286 -0.79 18.47 17.25
C GLY A 286 -0.67 19.99 17.34
N LYS A 287 -1.76 20.74 17.13
CA LYS A 287 -1.85 22.11 17.66
C LYS A 287 -2.09 22.01 19.16
N TYR A 288 -1.03 21.93 19.96
CA TYR A 288 -1.14 22.21 21.39
C TYR A 288 -1.27 23.72 21.56
N GLY A 289 -2.50 24.17 21.83
CA GLY A 289 -2.73 25.49 22.38
C GLY A 289 -2.04 25.56 23.75
N SER A 290 -1.10 26.48 23.89
CA SER A 290 -0.61 26.92 25.19
C SER A 290 -1.79 27.53 25.95
N GLN A 291 -2.38 26.78 26.89
CA GLN A 291 -3.13 27.42 27.97
C GLN A 291 -2.11 27.79 29.05
N GLY A 292 -2.04 29.10 29.31
CA GLY A 292 -1.21 29.69 30.35
C GLY A 292 -1.84 29.61 31.73
#